data_AF-A0A7D9H8I3-F1
#
_entry.id   AF-A0A7D9H8I3-F1
#
_cell.length_a   1.000
_cell.length_b   1.000
_cell.length_c   1.000
_cell.angle_alpha   90.00
_cell.angle_beta   90.00
_cell.angle_gamma   90.00
#
_symmetry.space_group_name_H-M   'P 1'
#
loop_
_entity.id
_entity.type
_entity.pdbx_description
1 polymer ?
#
loop_
_entity_poly.entity_id
_entity_poly.type
_entity_poly.pdbx_seq_one_letter_code
_entity_poly.pdbx_strand_id
1 'polypeptide(L)'
;MTEFATCSSAIIIPEERLDVKANCFWLRGATTFFDVRVTHVNSKCNQGRPTQMIFKEYLNEKKRKYQQRVSGVEMGSFKPLVFGTNGGMGIECQMFLKQLAQKLAEKDNERYAVVIAWLRTRISFEILRPVNVSVRGSRSPFYRKELEVVDDFGLNRPRPVEFFIFFFKF
;
A
#
# COMPACT_ATOMS: atom_id res chain seq x y z
N MET A 1 -31.75 19.46 -29.50
CA MET A 1 -30.80 18.33 -29.53
C MET A 1 -29.79 18.63 -28.43
N THR A 2 -30.06 18.17 -27.20
CA THR A 2 -29.31 18.53 -25.99
C THR A 2 -28.17 17.55 -25.78
N GLU A 3 -26.95 18.08 -25.73
CA GLU A 3 -25.71 17.36 -25.50
C GLU A 3 -25.59 17.04 -24.00
N PHE A 4 -25.82 15.78 -23.63
CA PHE A 4 -25.54 15.30 -22.28
C PHE A 4 -24.04 15.00 -22.19
N ALA A 5 -23.32 15.84 -21.43
CA ALA A 5 -21.96 15.55 -20.99
C ALA A 5 -21.97 14.23 -20.18
N THR A 6 -21.60 13.12 -20.83
CA THR A 6 -21.33 11.88 -20.12
C THR A 6 -19.99 12.05 -19.41
N CYS A 7 -20.04 12.41 -18.13
CA CYS A 7 -18.93 12.20 -17.23
C CYS A 7 -18.60 10.71 -17.32
N SER A 8 -17.49 10.37 -18.00
CA SER A 8 -17.02 8.99 -18.14
C SER A 8 -16.68 8.50 -16.75
N SER A 9 -17.69 7.94 -16.08
CA SER A 9 -17.56 7.32 -14.77
C SER A 9 -16.40 6.32 -14.86
N ALA A 10 -15.56 6.24 -13.82
CA ALA A 10 -14.42 5.33 -13.69
C ALA A 10 -14.76 3.82 -13.82
N ILE A 11 -15.96 3.51 -14.32
CA ILE A 11 -16.58 2.21 -14.52
C ILE A 11 -16.09 1.55 -15.82
N ILE A 12 -15.58 2.29 -16.82
CA ILE A 12 -15.39 1.75 -18.19
C ILE A 12 -13.93 1.70 -18.67
N ILE A 13 -12.96 2.31 -17.97
CA ILE A 13 -11.57 2.32 -18.45
C ILE A 13 -10.86 1.01 -18.03
N PRO A 14 -10.40 0.16 -18.97
CA PRO A 14 -9.75 -1.12 -18.66
C PRO A 14 -8.41 -0.97 -17.90
N GLU A 15 -7.85 0.24 -17.84
CA GLU A 15 -6.45 0.46 -17.46
C GLU A 15 -6.18 0.82 -16.00
N GLU A 16 -7.19 1.15 -15.18
CA GLU A 16 -6.90 1.43 -13.76
C GLU A 16 -6.70 0.10 -13.03
N ARG A 17 -5.46 -0.40 -13.05
CA ARG A 17 -5.01 -1.61 -12.35
C ARG A 17 -5.00 -1.36 -10.85
N LEU A 18 -5.61 -2.26 -10.08
CA LEU A 18 -5.50 -2.29 -8.63
C LEU A 18 -4.12 -2.79 -8.21
N ASP A 19 -3.60 -2.30 -7.08
CA ASP A 19 -2.21 -2.52 -6.67
C ASP A 19 -1.84 -4.00 -6.51
N VAL A 20 -2.76 -4.80 -5.96
CA VAL A 20 -2.49 -6.20 -5.65
C VAL A 20 -3.68 -7.07 -6.06
N LYS A 21 -3.38 -8.15 -6.79
CA LYS A 21 -4.33 -9.24 -7.09
C LYS A 21 -3.86 -10.50 -6.37
N ALA A 22 -4.74 -11.14 -5.60
CA ALA A 22 -4.45 -12.42 -4.97
C ALA A 22 -5.57 -13.42 -5.20
N ASN A 23 -5.21 -14.57 -5.76
CA ASN A 23 -6.12 -15.69 -5.94
C ASN A 23 -6.17 -16.53 -4.66
N CYS A 24 -7.32 -17.11 -4.35
CA CYS A 24 -7.50 -18.03 -3.22
C CYS A 24 -7.11 -17.44 -1.84
N PHE A 25 -7.15 -16.11 -1.71
CA PHE A 25 -6.69 -15.43 -0.50
C PHE A 25 -7.67 -15.61 0.67
N TRP A 26 -8.94 -15.30 0.45
CA TRP A 26 -10.02 -15.51 1.43
C TRP A 26 -10.73 -16.84 1.23
N LEU A 27 -11.17 -17.11 0.01
CA LEU A 27 -11.90 -18.30 -0.38
C LEU A 27 -11.19 -18.98 -1.54
N ARG A 28 -11.13 -20.30 -1.54
CA ARG A 28 -10.55 -21.08 -2.64
C ARG A 28 -11.35 -20.82 -3.93
N GLY A 29 -10.64 -20.59 -5.04
CA GLY A 29 -11.24 -20.28 -6.33
C GLY A 29 -11.71 -18.83 -6.50
N ALA A 30 -11.71 -18.02 -5.44
CA ALA A 30 -12.07 -16.61 -5.51
C ALA A 30 -10.84 -15.71 -5.68
N THR A 31 -10.96 -14.69 -6.53
CA THR A 31 -9.95 -13.64 -6.67
C THR A 31 -10.30 -12.47 -5.76
N THR A 32 -9.30 -11.98 -5.02
CA THR A 32 -9.41 -10.76 -4.23
C THR A 32 -8.45 -9.72 -4.76
N PHE A 33 -8.96 -8.51 -4.94
CA PHE A 33 -8.19 -7.35 -5.32
C PHE A 33 -8.03 -6.41 -4.13
N PHE A 34 -6.84 -5.86 -4.00
CA PHE A 34 -6.50 -4.92 -2.96
C PHE A 34 -5.91 -3.66 -3.58
N ASP A 35 -6.15 -2.57 -2.88
CA ASP A 35 -5.55 -1.29 -3.15
C ASP A 35 -5.02 -0.73 -1.82
N VAL A 36 -3.81 -0.20 -1.85
CA VAL A 36 -3.07 0.27 -0.69
C VAL A 36 -3.14 1.79 -0.59
N ARG A 37 -3.60 2.30 0.55
CA ARG A 37 -3.56 3.70 0.91
C ARG A 37 -2.71 3.91 2.15
N VAL A 38 -1.71 4.78 2.06
CA VAL A 38 -1.00 5.29 3.23
C VAL A 38 -1.51 6.69 3.54
N THR A 39 -1.90 6.95 4.78
CA THR A 39 -2.44 8.25 5.22
C THR A 39 -1.70 8.78 6.45
N HIS A 40 -1.52 10.10 6.49
CA HIS A 40 -1.00 10.76 7.67
C HIS A 40 -2.15 11.07 8.63
N VAL A 41 -2.27 10.26 9.69
CA VAL A 41 -3.38 10.35 10.67
C VAL A 41 -3.41 11.71 11.36
N ASN A 42 -2.25 12.29 11.66
CA ASN A 42 -2.11 13.56 12.37
C ASN A 42 -2.07 14.79 11.44
N SER A 43 -2.59 14.68 10.22
CA SER A 43 -2.59 15.80 9.26
C SER A 43 -3.58 16.88 9.69
N LYS A 44 -3.38 18.13 9.22
CA LYS A 44 -4.28 19.25 9.52
C LYS A 44 -5.75 18.96 9.16
N CYS A 45 -6.00 18.27 8.04
CA CYS A 45 -7.34 17.91 7.60
C CYS A 45 -8.02 16.81 8.46
N ASN A 46 -7.24 16.09 9.26
CA ASN A 46 -7.72 15.03 10.13
C ASN A 46 -7.74 15.45 11.62
N GLN A 47 -7.42 16.72 11.92
CA GLN A 47 -7.42 17.25 13.28
C GLN A 47 -8.80 17.12 13.93
N GLY A 48 -8.82 16.75 15.21
CA GLY A 48 -10.04 16.61 16.00
C GLY A 48 -10.89 15.36 15.68
N ARG A 49 -10.46 14.51 14.74
CA ARG A 49 -11.19 13.29 14.36
C ARG A 49 -10.51 12.05 14.95
N PRO A 50 -11.28 11.06 15.45
CA PRO A 50 -10.68 9.83 15.94
C PRO A 50 -10.12 9.00 14.77
N THR A 51 -8.93 8.42 14.96
CA THR A 51 -8.19 7.63 13.96
C THR A 51 -9.04 6.55 13.28
N GLN A 52 -9.90 5.87 14.05
CA GLN A 52 -10.77 4.82 13.52
C GLN A 52 -11.80 5.35 12.51
N MET A 53 -12.34 6.55 12.74
CA MET A 53 -13.29 7.19 11.82
C MET A 53 -12.60 7.61 10.53
N ILE A 54 -11.38 8.15 10.63
CA ILE A 54 -10.56 8.52 9.47
C ILE A 54 -10.31 7.29 8.59
N PHE A 55 -9.87 6.17 9.18
CA PHE A 55 -9.68 4.94 8.42
C PHE A 55 -10.98 4.41 7.82
N LYS A 56 -12.09 4.42 8.57
CA LYS A 56 -13.39 3.97 8.06
C LYS A 56 -13.85 4.78 6.85
N GLU A 57 -13.69 6.09 6.89
CA GLU A 57 -14.03 6.97 5.78
C GLU A 57 -13.19 6.65 4.54
N TYR A 58 -11.87 6.55 4.68
CA TYR A 58 -10.99 6.23 3.55
C TYR A 58 -11.23 4.83 2.97
N LEU A 59 -11.57 3.85 3.81
CA LEU A 59 -11.98 2.52 3.35
C LEU A 59 -13.29 2.61 2.53
N ASN A 60 -14.28 3.34 3.03
CA ASN A 60 -15.58 3.51 2.36
C ASN A 60 -15.45 4.27 1.04
N GLU A 61 -14.60 5.30 1.00
CA GLU A 61 -14.29 6.07 -0.21
C GLU A 61 -13.76 5.15 -1.32
N LYS A 62 -12.78 4.29 -1.01
CA LYS A 62 -12.24 3.33 -1.98
C LYS A 62 -13.24 2.25 -2.36
N LYS A 63 -14.02 1.72 -1.41
CA LYS A 63 -15.10 0.77 -1.72
C LYS A 63 -16.11 1.36 -2.69
N ARG A 64 -16.57 2.59 -2.45
CA ARG A 64 -17.50 3.29 -3.34
C ARG A 64 -16.92 3.45 -4.75
N LYS A 65 -15.61 3.72 -4.87
CA LYS A 65 -14.94 3.89 -6.16
C LYS A 65 -14.78 2.58 -6.94
N TYR A 66 -14.31 1.51 -6.29
CA TYR A 66 -13.84 0.32 -7.00
C TYR A 66 -14.72 -0.92 -6.89
N GLN A 67 -15.54 -1.03 -5.84
CA GLN A 67 -16.24 -2.28 -5.53
C GLN A 67 -17.20 -2.71 -6.64
N GLN A 68 -17.94 -1.77 -7.24
CA GLN A 68 -18.87 -2.08 -8.33
C GLN A 68 -18.15 -2.62 -9.57
N ARG A 69 -17.02 -1.99 -9.95
CA ARG A 69 -16.21 -2.41 -11.10
C ARG A 69 -15.60 -3.79 -10.88
N VAL A 70 -14.97 -4.03 -9.73
CA VAL A 70 -14.33 -5.32 -9.41
C VAL A 70 -15.36 -6.45 -9.40
N SER A 71 -16.56 -6.19 -8.87
CA SER A 71 -17.62 -7.18 -8.84
C SER A 71 -18.22 -7.45 -10.22
N GLY A 72 -18.39 -6.42 -11.07
CA GLY A 72 -19.09 -6.54 -12.35
C GLY A 72 -18.20 -6.96 -13.53
N VAL A 73 -16.92 -6.54 -13.53
CA VAL A 73 -15.99 -6.80 -14.64
C VAL A 73 -15.04 -7.95 -14.31
N GLU A 74 -14.41 -7.90 -13.14
CA GLU A 74 -13.37 -8.87 -12.76
C GLU A 74 -13.93 -10.10 -12.04
N MET A 75 -15.23 -10.08 -11.71
CA MET A 75 -15.93 -11.12 -10.95
C MET A 75 -15.20 -11.48 -9.65
N GLY A 76 -14.58 -10.47 -9.02
CA GLY A 76 -13.76 -10.63 -7.82
C GLY A 76 -14.32 -9.89 -6.61
N SER A 77 -13.63 -10.03 -5.49
CA SER A 77 -13.90 -9.24 -4.28
C SER A 77 -12.87 -8.13 -4.12
N PHE A 78 -13.31 -6.93 -3.70
CA PHE A 78 -12.44 -5.80 -3.44
C PHE A 78 -12.26 -5.54 -1.95
N LYS A 79 -11.03 -5.33 -1.50
CA LYS A 79 -10.67 -5.02 -0.12
C LYS A 79 -9.62 -3.90 -0.06
N PRO A 80 -9.96 -2.69 0.38
CA PRO A 80 -8.98 -1.62 0.56
C PRO A 80 -8.10 -1.86 1.79
N LEU A 81 -6.81 -1.53 1.67
CA LEU A 81 -5.80 -1.64 2.73
C LEU A 81 -5.35 -0.23 3.10
N VAL A 82 -5.82 0.28 4.24
CA VAL A 82 -5.46 1.63 4.73
C VAL A 82 -4.47 1.52 5.89
N PHE A 83 -3.31 2.13 5.70
CA PHE A 83 -2.23 2.25 6.67
C PHE A 83 -2.03 3.70 7.11
N GLY A 84 -1.72 3.90 8.38
CA GLY A 84 -1.29 5.17 8.94
C GLY A 84 0.23 5.29 8.92
N THR A 85 0.76 6.50 8.69
CA THR A 85 2.20 6.79 8.79
C THR A 85 2.77 6.55 10.20
N ASN A 86 1.92 6.57 11.23
CA ASN A 86 2.26 6.28 12.62
C ASN A 86 2.21 4.78 12.97
N GLY A 87 2.06 3.90 11.98
CA GLY A 87 1.89 2.45 12.20
C GLY A 87 0.47 2.01 12.52
N GLY A 88 -0.50 2.94 12.55
CA GLY A 88 -1.91 2.61 12.65
C GLY A 88 -2.40 1.81 11.44
N MET A 89 -3.35 0.90 11.64
CA MET A 89 -3.91 0.07 10.56
C MET A 89 -5.44 0.04 10.65
N GLY A 90 -6.09 0.12 9.49
CA GLY A 90 -7.53 -0.11 9.38
C GLY A 90 -7.91 -1.58 9.66
N ILE A 91 -9.18 -1.81 9.98
CA ILE A 91 -9.67 -3.16 10.36
C ILE A 91 -9.46 -4.22 9.26
N GLU A 92 -9.74 -3.86 8.00
CA GLU A 92 -9.55 -4.77 6.86
C GLU A 92 -8.06 -5.10 6.64
N CYS A 93 -7.18 -4.13 6.88
CA CYS A 93 -5.74 -4.33 6.84
C CYS A 93 -5.26 -5.28 7.94
N GLN A 94 -5.77 -5.13 9.17
CA GLN A 94 -5.44 -6.06 10.25
C GLN A 94 -5.86 -7.49 9.94
N MET A 95 -7.06 -7.68 9.37
CA MET A 95 -7.53 -8.99 8.92
C MET A 95 -6.65 -9.55 7.80
N PHE A 96 -6.28 -8.71 6.82
CA PHE A 96 -5.39 -9.09 5.73
C PHE A 96 -4.04 -9.59 6.25
N LEU A 97 -3.41 -8.89 7.19
CA LEU A 97 -2.13 -9.32 7.75
C LEU A 97 -2.22 -10.62 8.53
N LYS A 98 -3.31 -10.85 9.29
CA LYS A 98 -3.54 -12.12 9.98
C LYS A 98 -3.64 -13.28 8.98
N GLN A 99 -4.42 -13.11 7.92
CA GLN A 99 -4.61 -14.12 6.88
C GLN A 99 -3.31 -14.39 6.12
N LEU A 100 -2.58 -13.34 5.76
CA LEU A 100 -1.29 -13.45 5.09
C LEU A 100 -0.27 -14.19 5.96
N ALA A 101 -0.19 -13.83 7.24
CA ALA A 101 0.71 -14.48 8.18
C ALA A 101 0.40 -15.96 8.37
N GLN A 102 -0.89 -16.32 8.45
CA GLN A 102 -1.31 -17.72 8.53
C GLN A 102 -0.88 -18.51 7.29
N LYS A 103 -1.17 -17.98 6.09
CA LYS A 103 -0.79 -18.66 4.84
C LYS A 103 0.72 -18.82 4.67
N LEU A 104 1.50 -17.80 5.05
CA LEU A 104 2.96 -17.87 5.01
C LEU A 104 3.51 -18.86 6.04
N ALA A 105 2.96 -18.87 7.26
CA ALA A 105 3.33 -19.84 8.28
C ALA A 105 3.07 -21.28 7.82
N GLU A 106 1.92 -21.55 7.20
CA GLU A 106 1.58 -22.85 6.62
C GLU A 106 2.50 -23.23 5.45
N LYS A 107 2.83 -22.26 4.58
CA LYS A 107 3.68 -22.48 3.40
C LYS A 107 5.14 -22.78 3.78
N ASP A 108 5.70 -21.97 4.67
CA ASP A 108 7.12 -22.03 5.03
C ASP A 108 7.36 -22.92 6.27
N ASN A 109 6.29 -23.52 6.83
CA ASN A 109 6.31 -24.33 8.04
C ASN A 109 6.93 -23.61 9.26
N GLU A 110 6.60 -22.33 9.41
CA GLU A 110 7.13 -21.44 10.44
C GLU A 110 6.09 -21.11 11.51
N ARG A 111 6.55 -20.64 12.68
CA ARG A 111 5.62 -20.23 13.76
C ARG A 111 4.90 -18.94 13.37
N TYR A 112 3.56 -18.96 13.39
CA TYR A 112 2.72 -17.77 13.11
C TYR A 112 3.18 -16.50 13.82
N ALA A 113 3.54 -16.60 15.10
CA ALA A 113 4.00 -15.46 15.91
C ALA A 113 5.25 -14.78 15.33
N VAL A 114 6.18 -15.56 14.78
CA VAL A 114 7.40 -15.03 14.14
C VAL A 114 7.04 -14.35 12.83
N VAL A 115 6.21 -15.00 12.01
CA VAL A 115 5.80 -14.48 10.69
C VAL A 115 5.00 -13.18 10.82
N ILE A 116 4.01 -13.09 11.72
CA ILE A 116 3.21 -11.88 11.89
C ILE A 116 4.06 -10.72 12.45
N ALA A 117 5.00 -11.00 13.36
CA ALA A 117 5.92 -10.00 13.90
C ALA A 117 6.86 -9.48 12.81
N TRP A 118 7.40 -10.38 11.98
CA TRP A 118 8.22 -10.03 10.83
C TRP A 118 7.46 -9.19 9.80
N LEU A 119 6.24 -9.57 9.43
CA LEU A 119 5.39 -8.82 8.50
C LEU A 119 5.10 -7.40 9.00
N ARG A 120 4.67 -7.26 10.26
CA ARG A 120 4.38 -5.94 10.86
C ARG A 120 5.61 -5.05 10.89
N THR A 121 6.75 -5.61 11.27
CA THR A 121 8.04 -4.91 11.29
C THR A 121 8.43 -4.47 9.89
N ARG A 122 8.37 -5.38 8.91
CA ARG A 122 8.74 -5.08 7.52
C ARG A 122 7.87 -3.99 6.92
N ILE A 123 6.55 -4.10 7.04
CA ILE A 123 5.60 -3.09 6.53
C ILE A 123 5.83 -1.73 7.19
N SER A 124 6.07 -1.70 8.50
CA SER A 124 6.38 -0.44 9.20
C SER A 124 7.62 0.23 8.63
N PHE A 125 8.70 -0.54 8.37
CA PHE A 125 9.91 -0.01 7.74
C PHE A 125 9.71 0.40 6.27
N GLU A 126 8.87 -0.30 5.51
CA GLU A 126 8.51 0.11 4.14
C GLU A 126 7.69 1.41 4.13
N ILE A 127 6.81 1.64 5.12
CA ILE A 127 6.04 2.90 5.24
C ILE A 127 6.93 4.05 5.72
N LEU A 128 7.83 3.81 6.67
CA LEU A 128 8.69 4.84 7.25
C LEU A 128 9.74 5.37 6.26
N ARG A 129 10.25 4.52 5.35
CA ARG A 129 11.24 4.91 4.34
C ARG A 129 10.80 6.09 3.45
N PRO A 130 9.67 6.02 2.73
CA PRO A 130 9.22 7.12 1.89
C PRO A 130 8.86 8.36 2.72
N VAL A 131 8.32 8.19 3.93
CA VAL A 131 8.06 9.33 4.84
C VAL A 131 9.35 10.05 5.19
N ASN A 132 10.42 9.33 5.54
CA ASN A 132 11.72 9.93 5.86
C ASN A 132 12.35 10.64 4.65
N VAL A 133 12.31 10.02 3.47
CA VAL A 133 12.76 10.66 2.22
C VAL A 133 11.98 11.94 1.94
N SER A 134 10.67 11.92 2.16
CA SER A 134 9.80 13.10 1.95
C SER A 134 10.12 14.24 2.91
N VAL A 135 10.50 13.93 4.16
CA VAL A 135 10.89 14.94 5.17
C VAL A 135 12.27 15.54 4.89
N ARG A 136 13.22 14.75 4.36
CA ARG A 136 14.56 15.26 4.02
C ARG A 136 14.57 16.20 2.82
N GLY A 137 13.49 16.24 2.03
CA GLY A 137 13.37 17.11 0.86
C GLY A 137 14.10 16.59 -0.39
N SER A 138 13.97 17.32 -1.49
CA SER A 138 14.69 17.06 -2.74
C SER A 138 16.20 17.19 -2.51
N ARG A 139 16.99 16.21 -2.99
CA ARG A 139 18.45 16.30 -3.09
C ARG A 139 18.92 17.27 -4.18
N SER A 140 18.07 18.18 -4.65
CA SER A 140 18.54 19.34 -5.40
C SER A 140 19.24 20.26 -4.40
N PRO A 141 20.57 20.45 -4.47
CA PRO A 141 21.20 21.45 -3.64
C PRO A 141 20.52 22.77 -3.96
N PHE A 142 19.93 23.42 -2.95
CA PHE A 142 19.72 24.86 -3.02
C PHE A 142 21.07 25.43 -3.40
N TYR A 143 21.18 25.98 -4.61
CA TYR A 143 22.42 26.47 -5.21
C TYR A 143 23.36 27.04 -4.14
N ARG A 144 24.47 26.34 -3.87
CA ARG A 144 25.51 26.81 -2.95
C ARG A 144 26.86 26.51 -3.57
N LYS A 145 27.58 27.61 -3.80
CA LYS A 145 29.02 27.75 -4.08
C LYS A 145 29.83 26.62 -3.43
N GLU A 146 30.80 26.10 -4.18
CA GLU A 146 31.79 25.07 -3.81
C GLU A 146 32.11 25.06 -2.31
N LEU A 147 31.79 23.94 -1.65
CA LEU A 147 32.35 23.57 -0.36
C LEU A 147 32.73 22.10 -0.45
N GLU A 148 33.98 21.83 -0.10
CA GLU A 148 34.69 20.56 -0.26
C GLU A 148 33.92 19.37 0.33
N VAL A 149 33.88 18.30 -0.44
CA VAL A 149 33.29 17.02 -0.06
C VAL A 149 34.25 16.32 0.89
N VAL A 150 33.89 16.25 2.18
CA VAL A 150 34.51 15.29 3.11
C VAL A 150 33.73 13.98 3.00
N ASP A 151 34.46 12.94 2.61
CA ASP A 151 33.95 11.63 2.25
C ASP A 151 33.80 10.77 3.52
N ASP A 152 32.66 10.89 4.20
CA ASP A 152 32.34 10.06 5.36
C ASP A 152 31.36 8.94 5.00
N PHE A 153 31.79 7.71 5.26
CA PHE A 153 31.13 6.41 5.05
C PHE A 153 31.35 5.76 3.67
N GLY A 154 32.57 5.25 3.50
CA GLY A 154 32.91 4.18 2.57
C GLY A 154 32.11 2.89 2.81
N LEU A 155 30.87 2.85 2.33
CA LEU A 155 30.11 1.63 2.06
C LEU A 155 30.00 1.40 0.55
N ASN A 156 31.17 1.36 -0.09
CA ASN A 156 31.30 0.79 -1.42
C ASN A 156 31.30 -0.75 -1.29
N ARG A 157 30.11 -1.34 -1.36
CA ARG A 157 29.92 -2.70 -1.90
C ARG A 157 28.67 -2.70 -2.78
N PRO A 158 28.82 -2.55 -4.10
CA PRO A 158 27.72 -2.78 -5.01
C PRO A 158 27.43 -4.28 -5.03
N ARG A 159 26.22 -4.68 -4.65
CA ARG A 159 25.63 -5.90 -5.21
C ARG A 159 24.71 -5.46 -6.34
N PRO A 160 24.84 -6.03 -7.54
CA PRO A 160 24.16 -5.53 -8.73
C PRO A 160 22.65 -5.52 -8.50
N VAL A 161 22.07 -4.35 -8.76
CA VAL A 161 20.63 -4.11 -8.82
C VAL A 161 20.07 -4.74 -10.09
N GLU A 162 20.13 -6.08 -10.19
CA GLU A 162 19.46 -6.84 -11.26
C GLU A 162 18.30 -7.72 -10.74
N PHE A 163 17.97 -7.66 -9.45
CA PHE A 163 16.82 -8.41 -8.91
C PHE A 163 15.51 -7.64 -8.84
N PHE A 164 15.43 -6.48 -9.50
CA PHE A 164 14.21 -5.65 -9.53
C PHE A 164 13.37 -5.83 -10.80
N ILE A 165 13.49 -6.96 -11.48
CA ILE A 165 12.46 -7.48 -12.39
C ILE A 165 12.44 -8.98 -12.18
N PHE A 166 11.48 -9.48 -11.40
CA PHE A 166 11.00 -10.88 -11.26
C PHE A 166 10.56 -11.16 -9.82
N PHE A 167 9.51 -10.48 -9.35
CA PHE A 167 8.70 -11.03 -8.25
C PHE A 167 7.24 -10.57 -8.35
N PHE A 168 6.68 -10.67 -9.56
CA PHE A 168 5.24 -10.71 -9.78
C PHE A 168 4.95 -11.87 -10.74
N LYS A 169 5.02 -13.08 -10.22
CA LYS A 169 4.38 -14.26 -10.81
C LYS A 169 4.03 -15.24 -9.70
N PHE A 170 2.80 -15.12 -9.21
CA PHE A 170 2.01 -16.24 -8.69
C PHE A 170 0.70 -16.23 -9.48
#